data_AF-A0A8J5TVL5-F1
#
_entry.id   AF-A0A8J5TVL5-F1
#
_cell.length_a   1.000
_cell.length_b   1.000
_cell.length_c   1.000
_cell.angle_alpha   90.00
_cell.angle_beta   90.00
_cell.angle_gamma   90.00
#
_symmetry.space_group_name_H-M   'P 1'
#
loop_
_entity.id
_entity.type
_entity.pdbx_description
1 polymer ?
#
loop_
_entity_poly.entity_id
_entity_poly.type
_entity_poly.pdbx_seq_one_letter_code
_entity_poly.pdbx_strand_id
1 'polypeptide(L)'
;MRMSDRDAGPAIRARLEPLGRTALSIIYADKSEPQVAIKATGFWLDGEMYDHAALAEDASETFKREAAIYDALGAHAHILKSFGVA
;
A
#
# COMPACT_ATOMS: atom_id res chain seq x y z
N MET A 1 -12.02 -17.59 -10.83
CA MET A 1 -12.58 -16.88 -12.00
C MET A 1 -12.01 -15.48 -11.93
N ARG A 2 -11.20 -15.07 -12.92
CA ARG A 2 -10.52 -13.76 -12.94
C ARG A 2 -11.55 -12.64 -12.91
N MET A 3 -11.39 -11.68 -12.01
CA MET A 3 -12.16 -10.44 -12.05
C MET A 3 -11.75 -9.61 -13.27
N SER A 4 -12.73 -9.10 -14.02
CA SER A 4 -12.42 -8.27 -15.18
C SER A 4 -11.82 -6.94 -14.74
N ASP A 5 -10.98 -6.32 -15.57
CA ASP A 5 -10.38 -5.01 -15.27
C ASP A 5 -11.47 -3.92 -15.04
N ARG A 6 -12.65 -4.12 -15.65
CA ARG A 6 -13.85 -3.29 -15.47
C ARG A 6 -14.40 -3.36 -14.04
N ASP A 7 -14.24 -4.49 -13.36
CA ASP A 7 -14.78 -4.75 -12.02
C ASP A 7 -13.71 -4.55 -10.92
N ALA A 8 -12.43 -4.77 -11.24
CA ALA A 8 -11.30 -4.60 -10.32
C ALA A 8 -11.20 -3.18 -9.75
N GLY A 9 -11.31 -2.18 -10.62
CA GLY A 9 -11.25 -0.79 -10.20
C GLY A 9 -12.32 -0.36 -9.22
N PRO A 10 -13.62 -0.58 -9.54
CA PRO A 10 -14.71 -0.34 -8.62
C PRO A 10 -14.56 -1.09 -7.29
N ALA A 11 -14.13 -2.36 -7.31
CA ALA A 11 -13.95 -3.14 -6.07
C ALA A 11 -12.83 -2.58 -5.18
N ILE A 12 -11.68 -2.22 -5.76
CA ILE A 12 -10.58 -1.58 -5.03
C ILE A 12 -11.04 -0.24 -4.48
N ARG A 13 -11.67 0.62 -5.30
CA ARG A 13 -12.18 1.93 -4.85
C ARG A 13 -13.32 1.84 -3.84
N ALA A 14 -14.03 0.72 -3.77
CA ALA A 14 -15.04 0.49 -2.74
C ALA A 14 -14.42 0.33 -1.34
N ARG A 15 -13.20 -0.23 -1.25
CA ARG A 15 -12.49 -0.45 0.02
C ARG A 15 -11.37 0.55 0.30
N LEU A 16 -10.69 1.04 -0.73
CA LEU A 16 -9.49 1.86 -0.60
C LEU A 16 -9.72 3.24 -1.19
N GLU A 17 -9.25 4.27 -0.47
CA GLU A 17 -9.24 5.65 -0.93
C GLU A 17 -7.79 6.12 -1.12
N PRO A 18 -7.38 6.54 -2.33
CA PRO A 18 -6.03 7.06 -2.54
C PRO A 18 -5.86 8.38 -1.78
N LEU A 19 -4.91 8.43 -0.84
CA LEU A 19 -4.58 9.64 -0.08
C LEU A 19 -3.46 10.44 -0.73
N GLY A 20 -2.57 9.76 -1.46
CA GLY A 20 -1.42 10.41 -2.06
C GLY A 20 -0.57 9.46 -2.87
N ARG A 21 0.29 10.05 -3.71
CA ARG A 21 1.17 9.31 -4.61
C ARG A 21 2.51 10.01 -4.70
N THR A 22 3.56 9.20 -4.67
CA THR A 22 4.93 9.60 -4.98
C THR A 22 5.39 8.83 -6.21
N ALA A 23 6.61 9.10 -6.67
CA ALA A 23 7.20 8.30 -7.74
C ALA A 23 7.41 6.83 -7.33
N LEU A 24 7.58 6.54 -6.03
CA LEU A 24 7.97 5.21 -5.52
C LEU A 24 6.81 4.45 -4.85
N SER A 25 5.76 5.14 -4.42
CA SER A 25 4.69 4.53 -3.65
C SER A 25 3.36 5.24 -3.84
N ILE A 26 2.28 4.50 -3.63
CA ILE A 26 0.92 5.01 -3.51
C ILE A 26 0.45 4.75 -2.08
N ILE A 27 -0.23 5.72 -1.48
CA ILE A 27 -0.81 5.64 -0.15
C ILE A 27 -2.32 5.55 -0.28
N TYR A 28 -2.93 4.56 0.37
CA TYR A 28 -4.37 4.39 0.44
C TYR A 28 -4.85 4.39 1.90
N ALA A 29 -5.98 5.02 2.19
CA ALA A 29 -6.74 4.76 3.40
C ALA A 29 -7.58 3.50 3.21
N ASP A 30 -7.65 2.65 4.23
CA ASP A 30 -8.67 1.61 4.29
C ASP A 30 -9.98 2.25 4.79
N LYS A 31 -11.01 2.24 3.93
CA LYS A 31 -12.32 2.82 4.28
C LYS A 31 -13.02 2.08 5.42
N SER A 32 -12.67 0.81 5.67
CA SER A 32 -13.20 0.04 6.79
C SER A 32 -12.41 0.27 8.09
N GLU A 33 -11.17 0.74 7.98
CA GLU A 33 -10.30 1.08 9.10
C GLU A 33 -9.65 2.45 8.86
N PRO A 34 -10.38 3.56 9.06
CA PRO A 34 -9.95 4.91 8.64
C PRO A 34 -8.65 5.42 9.29
N GLN A 35 -8.17 4.70 10.31
CA GLN A 35 -6.99 5.01 11.12
C GLN A 35 -5.74 4.34 10.53
N VAL A 36 -5.91 3.47 9.53
CA VAL A 36 -4.87 2.67 8.89
C VAL A 36 -4.69 3.14 7.46
N ALA A 37 -3.43 3.31 7.07
CA ALA A 37 -3.04 3.57 5.70
C ALA A 37 -2.14 2.45 5.18
N ILE A 38 -2.34 2.09 3.91
CA ILE A 38 -1.54 1.13 3.17
C ILE A 38 -0.60 1.90 2.26
N LYS A 39 0.70 1.65 2.39
CA LYS A 39 1.72 2.11 1.46
C LYS A 39 2.09 0.95 0.55
N ALA A 40 1.93 1.13 -0.75
CA ALA A 40 2.20 0.09 -1.75
C ALA A 40 3.02 0.63 -2.91
N THR A 41 3.87 -0.21 -3.50
CA THR A 41 4.53 0.07 -4.78
C THR A 41 3.55 -0.17 -5.95
N GLY A 42 2.63 -1.11 -5.77
CA GLY A 42 1.52 -1.37 -6.66
C GLY A 42 0.49 -2.30 -6.03
N PHE A 43 -0.68 -2.38 -6.67
CA PHE A 43 -1.79 -3.23 -6.29
C PHE A 43 -1.95 -4.35 -7.30
N TRP A 44 -1.96 -5.59 -6.81
CA TRP A 44 -2.16 -6.78 -7.60
C TRP A 44 -3.51 -7.41 -7.26
N LEU A 45 -4.25 -7.81 -8.29
CA LEU A 45 -5.50 -8.55 -8.15
C LEU A 45 -5.49 -9.71 -9.14
N ASP A 46 -5.75 -10.93 -8.65
CA ASP A 46 -5.73 -12.16 -9.47
C ASP A 46 -4.45 -12.36 -10.30
N GLY A 47 -3.30 -11.88 -9.80
CA GLY A 47 -2.00 -12.00 -10.48
C GLY A 47 -1.71 -10.92 -11.51
N GLU A 48 -2.58 -9.93 -11.68
CA GLU A 48 -2.39 -8.79 -12.59
C GLU A 48 -2.18 -7.48 -11.81
N MET A 49 -1.31 -6.62 -12.31
CA MET A 49 -1.01 -5.33 -11.69
C MET A 49 -2.05 -4.28 -12.11
N TYR A 50 -2.85 -3.81 -11.16
CA TYR A 50 -3.95 -2.88 -11.40
C TYR A 50 -3.54 -1.39 -11.31
N ASP A 51 -2.69 -1.06 -10.36
CA ASP A 51 -2.12 0.28 -10.17
C ASP A 51 -0.69 0.13 -9.64
N HIS A 52 0.22 1.03 -10.02
CA HIS A 52 1.62 0.97 -9.61
C HIS A 52 2.25 2.35 -9.67
N ALA A 53 3.17 2.65 -8.76
CA ALA A 53 3.92 3.89 -8.78
C ALA A 53 4.89 3.91 -9.98
N ALA A 54 5.19 5.11 -10.50
CA ALA A 54 5.90 5.27 -11.77
C ALA A 54 7.34 4.71 -11.77
N LEU A 55 7.98 4.70 -10.60
CA LEU A 55 9.35 4.21 -10.38
C LEU A 55 9.33 3.09 -9.31
N ALA A 56 8.31 2.24 -9.33
CA ALA A 56 8.14 1.14 -8.38
C ALA A 56 9.16 -0.01 -8.53
N GLU A 57 9.90 -0.05 -9.64
CA GLU A 57 10.93 -1.05 -9.90
C GLU A 57 11.95 -1.07 -8.74
N ASP A 58 12.22 -2.27 -8.20
CA ASP A 58 13.18 -2.52 -7.12
C ASP A 58 12.92 -1.83 -5.75
N ALA A 59 11.72 -1.25 -5.53
CA ALA A 59 11.39 -0.63 -4.26
C ALA A 59 11.11 -1.62 -3.09
N SER A 60 11.05 -2.93 -3.37
CA SER A 60 10.74 -3.97 -2.36
C SER A 60 11.72 -3.99 -1.18
N GLU A 61 13.03 -3.95 -1.45
CA GLU A 61 14.04 -3.94 -0.39
C GLU A 61 14.00 -2.65 0.43
N THR A 62 13.59 -1.54 -0.20
CA THR A 62 13.39 -0.27 0.50
C THR A 62 12.25 -0.38 1.50
N PHE A 63 11.13 -1.02 1.12
CA PHE A 63 9.98 -1.20 2.02
C PHE A 63 10.30 -2.15 3.18
N LYS A 64 11.05 -3.24 2.93
CA LYS A 64 11.53 -4.13 3.99
C LYS A 64 12.41 -3.39 4.99
N ARG A 65 13.33 -2.56 4.49
CA ARG A 65 14.19 -1.73 5.34
C ARG A 65 13.38 -0.72 6.14
N GLU A 66 12.39 -0.07 5.52
CA GLU A 66 11.48 0.87 6.20
C GLU A 66 10.71 0.17 7.33
N ALA A 67 10.14 -1.01 7.07
CA ALA A 67 9.45 -1.81 8.09
C ALA A 67 10.38 -2.17 9.25
N ALA A 68 11.61 -2.61 8.97
CA ALA A 68 12.61 -2.93 10.00
C ALA A 68 13.00 -1.71 10.85
N ILE A 69 13.01 -0.50 10.28
CA ILE A 69 13.23 0.74 11.03
C ILE A 69 12.07 0.99 11.99
N TYR A 70 10.82 0.85 11.54
CA TYR A 70 9.66 1.00 12.41
C TYR A 70 9.65 -0.04 13.54
N ASP A 71 10.00 -1.30 13.24
CA ASP A 71 10.10 -2.35 14.26
C ASP A 71 11.17 -2.05 15.31
N ALA A 72 12.34 -1.56 14.87
CA ALA A 72 13.43 -1.18 15.77
C ALA A 72 13.09 0.05 16.64
N LEU A 73 12.31 0.99 16.12
CA LEU A 73 11.84 2.16 16.89
C LEU A 73 10.78 1.78 17.93
N GLY A 74 10.00 0.72 17.68
CA GLY A 74 8.94 0.27 18.57
C GLY A 74 7.78 1.27 18.70
N ALA A 75 6.99 1.12 19.76
CA ALA A 75 5.85 2.00 20.00
C ALA A 75 6.32 3.37 20.52
N HIS A 76 5.98 4.44 19.79
CA HIS A 76 6.33 5.81 20.16
C HIS A 76 5.14 6.76 19.92
N ALA A 77 4.89 7.70 20.83
CA ALA A 77 3.69 8.54 20.83
C ALA A 77 3.59 9.51 19.63
N HIS A 78 4.71 9.81 18.98
CA HIS A 78 4.80 10.77 17.88
C HIS A 78 5.31 10.18 16.55
N ILE A 79 5.43 8.86 16.47
CA ILE A 79 5.85 8.16 15.26
C ILE A 79 4.72 7.21 14.87
N LEU A 80 4.41 7.14 13.58
CA LEU A 80 3.41 6.20 13.07
C LEU A 80 3.82 4.76 13.41
N LYS A 81 2.84 3.97 13.86
CA LYS A 81 3.04 2.54 14.03
C LYS A 81 3.00 1.86 12.65
N SER A 82 4.00 1.03 12.36
CA SER A 82 3.93 0.08 11.25
C SER A 82 3.28 -1.22 11.70
N PHE A 83 2.51 -1.85 10.82
CA PHE A 83 1.94 -3.19 11.02
C PHE A 83 2.75 -4.28 10.30
N GLY A 84 3.87 -3.91 9.69
CA GLY A 84 4.75 -4.80 8.92
C GLY A 84 4.67 -4.58 7.41
N VAL A 85 5.36 -5.45 6.66
CA VAL A 85 5.37 -5.50 5.20
C VAL A 85 4.91 -6.90 4.76
N ALA A 86 4.10 -6.97 3.71
CA ALA A 86 3.60 -8.20 3.11
C ALA A 86 4.37 -8.55 1.83
#